data_AF-A0A846DMF9-F1
#
_entry.id   AF-A0A846DMF9-F1
#
_cell.length_a   1.000
_cell.length_b   1.000
_cell.length_c   1.000
_cell.angle_alpha   90.00
_cell.angle_beta   90.00
_cell.angle_gamma   90.00
#
_symmetry.space_group_name_H-M   'P 1'
#
loop_
_entity.id
_entity.type
_entity.pdbx_description
1 polymer ?
#
loop_
_entity_poly.entity_id
_entity_poly.type
_entity_poly.pdbx_seq_one_letter_code
_entity_poly.pdbx_strand_id
1 'polypeptide(L)' 'MLLSKGFEVEMYTGTPKGDIVGFSDQIVASLDGFVREPDQRNVEYTTAPLCCYDRLLCAL' A
#
# COMPACT_ATOMS: atom_id res chain seq x y z
N MET A 1 -22.90 -11.61 11.59
CA MET A 1 -22.07 -11.78 10.39
C MET A 1 -21.12 -10.60 10.31
N LEU A 2 -19.82 -10.82 10.14
CA LEU A 2 -18.87 -9.71 9.90
C LEU A 2 -19.00 -9.24 8.45
N LEU A 3 -18.92 -7.93 8.22
CA LEU A 3 -18.87 -7.33 6.89
C LEU A 3 -17.44 -7.45 6.34
N SER A 4 -17.29 -7.43 5.03
CA SER A 4 -15.97 -7.34 4.42
C SER A 4 -15.32 -6.00 4.73
N LYS A 5 -14.01 -6.04 4.99
CA LYS A 5 -13.17 -4.87 5.22
C LYS A 5 -11.89 -4.99 4.41
N GLY A 6 -11.35 -3.86 4.02
CA GLY A 6 -10.05 -3.71 3.37
C GLY A 6 -9.31 -2.54 4.00
N PHE A 7 -8.00 -2.58 3.84
CA PHE A 7 -7.08 -1.49 4.13
C PHE A 7 -6.51 -0.93 2.84
N GLU A 8 -6.32 0.39 2.86
CA GLU A 8 -5.55 1.18 1.92
C GLU A 8 -4.43 1.83 2.72
N VAL A 9 -3.19 1.68 2.24
CA VAL A 9 -2.00 2.17 2.92
C VAL A 9 -1.17 2.98 1.94
N GLU A 10 -1.10 4.28 2.19
CA GLU A 10 -0.28 5.22 1.44
C GLU A 10 1.07 5.44 2.12
N MET A 11 2.16 5.31 1.37
CA MET A 11 3.52 5.38 1.89
C MET A 11 4.41 6.26 1.04
N TYR A 12 5.20 7.12 1.71
CA TYR A 12 6.35 7.76 1.09
C TYR A 12 7.58 6.87 1.26
N THR A 13 8.34 6.70 0.20
CA THR A 13 9.68 6.14 0.27
C THR A 13 10.69 7.25 0.58
N GLY A 14 11.67 6.95 1.42
CA GLY A 14 12.62 7.97 1.86
C GLY A 14 13.87 7.41 2.53
N THR A 15 14.80 8.30 2.85
CA THR A 15 16.02 7.97 3.60
C THR A 15 15.72 7.89 5.10
N PRO A 16 16.60 7.25 5.90
CA PRO A 16 16.48 7.29 7.36
C PRO A 16 16.53 8.70 7.99
N LYS A 17 16.93 9.72 7.22
CA LYS A 17 16.93 11.12 7.66
C LYS A 17 15.58 11.82 7.42
N GLY A 18 14.63 11.14 6.77
CA GLY A 18 13.31 11.68 6.43
C GLY A 18 13.26 12.37 5.06
N ASP A 19 14.31 12.27 4.24
CA ASP A 19 14.28 12.82 2.89
C ASP A 19 13.44 11.91 1.98
N ILE A 20 12.46 12.48 1.27
CA ILE A 20 11.62 11.72 0.34
C ILE A 20 12.44 11.34 -0.90
N VAL A 21 12.32 10.07 -1.31
CA VAL A 21 12.93 9.51 -2.53
C VAL A 21 11.83 8.90 -3.37
N GLY A 22 11.68 9.31 -4.63
CA GLY A 22 10.58 8.86 -5.50
C GLY A 22 10.80 7.47 -6.09
N PHE A 23 10.43 6.40 -5.37
CA PHE A 23 10.49 5.02 -5.87
C PHE A 23 9.15 4.45 -6.32
N SER A 24 8.06 5.24 -6.28
CA SER A 24 6.71 4.78 -6.65
C SER A 24 6.64 4.12 -8.04
N ASP A 25 7.34 4.64 -9.05
CA ASP A 25 7.43 4.02 -10.39
C ASP A 25 8.03 2.62 -10.36
N GLN A 26 9.17 2.49 -9.67
CA GLN A 26 9.92 1.23 -9.62
C GLN A 26 9.15 0.18 -8.84
N ILE A 27 8.46 0.59 -7.77
CA ILE A 27 7.64 -0.29 -6.94
C ILE A 27 6.47 -0.84 -7.75
N VAL A 28 5.68 0.03 -8.39
CA VAL A 28 4.52 -0.40 -9.19
C VAL A 28 4.93 -1.27 -10.39
N ALA A 29 6.10 -1.02 -10.97
CA ALA A 29 6.62 -1.85 -12.06
C ALA A 29 7.12 -3.23 -11.59
N SER A 30 7.48 -3.39 -10.31
CA SER A 30 8.18 -4.58 -9.81
C SER A 30 7.36 -5.42 -8.82
N LEU A 31 6.36 -4.84 -8.17
CA LEU A 31 5.58 -5.46 -7.10
C LEU A 31 4.08 -5.42 -7.41
N ASP A 32 3.44 -6.58 -7.33
CA ASP A 32 1.99 -6.69 -7.48
C ASP A 32 1.26 -6.05 -6.29
N GLY A 33 0.04 -5.55 -6.54
CA GLY A 33 -0.83 -4.99 -5.50
C GLY A 33 -0.47 -3.57 -5.07
N PHE A 34 0.57 -2.98 -5.65
CA PHE A 34 0.92 -1.57 -5.46
C PHE A 34 0.43 -0.71 -6.62
N VAL A 35 -0.06 0.48 -6.30
CA VAL A 35 -0.50 1.48 -7.26
C VAL A 35 0.21 2.81 -6.97
N ARG A 36 0.41 3.61 -8.00
CA ARG A 36 0.94 4.97 -7.86
C ARG A 36 -0.23 5.93 -7.73
N GLU A 37 -0.18 6.76 -6.70
CA GLU A 37 -1.15 7.83 -6.50
C GLU A 37 -1.04 8.92 -7.59
N PRO A 38 -2.13 9.65 -7.89
CA PRO A 38 -2.16 10.62 -8.98
C PRO A 38 -1.10 11.73 -8.88
N ASP A 39 -0.64 12.07 -7.67
CA ASP A 39 0.39 13.08 -7.44
C ASP A 39 1.83 12.56 -7.65
N GLN A 40 1.99 11.25 -7.91
CA GLN A 40 3.22 10.53 -8.19
C GLN A 40 4.24 10.47 -7.05
N ARG A 41 3.93 10.97 -5.84
CA ARG A 41 4.91 11.10 -4.76
C ARG A 41 4.93 9.91 -3.81
N ASN A 42 3.79 9.29 -3.58
CA ASN A 42 3.60 8.13 -2.72
C ASN A 42 3.22 6.88 -3.54
N VAL A 43 3.31 5.73 -2.89
CA VAL A 43 2.80 4.47 -3.37
C VAL A 43 1.67 4.01 -2.45
N GLU A 44 0.63 3.43 -3.02
CA GLU A 44 -0.50 2.84 -2.32
C GLU A 44 -0.42 1.32 -2.37
N TYR A 45 -0.72 0.66 -1.25
CA TYR A 45 -1.04 -0.75 -1.18
C TYR A 45 -2.48 -0.95 -0.73
N THR A 46 -3.24 -1.76 -1.48
CA THR A 46 -4.64 -2.04 -1.17
C THR A 46 -4.87 -3.54 -1.03
N THR A 47 -5.41 -3.93 0.13
CA THR A 47 -5.77 -5.33 0.41
C THR A 47 -7.08 -5.72 -0.27
N ALA A 48 -7.24 -7.01 -0.59
CA ALA A 48 -8.55 -7.53 -0.97
C ALA A 48 -9.53 -7.42 0.21
N PRO A 49 -10.83 -7.16 -0.03
CA PRO A 49 -11.81 -7.08 1.04
C PRO A 49 -12.08 -8.48 1.64
N LEU A 50 -11.87 -8.62 2.95
CA LEU A 50 -12.04 -9.89 3.67
C LEU A 50 -12.99 -9.73 4.87
N CYS A 51 -13.83 -10.74 5.11
CA CYS A 51 -14.67 -10.80 6.33
C CYS A 51 -13.93 -11.40 7.54
N CYS A 52 -12.79 -12.07 7.31
CA CYS A 52 -11.95 -12.65 8.36
C CYS A 52 -10.83 -11.68 8.69
N TYR A 53 -10.97 -10.97 9.81
CA TYR A 53 -10.05 -9.88 10.15
C TYR A 53 -8.65 -10.36 10.50
N ASP A 54 -8.48 -11.57 11.06
CA ASP A 54 -7.14 -12.13 11.29
C ASP A 54 -6.38 -12.32 9.98
N ARG A 55 -7.05 -12.79 8.92
CA ARG A 55 -6.44 -12.88 7.59
C ARG A 55 -6.21 -11.52 6.95
N LEU A 56 -7.10 -10.56 7.21
CA LEU A 56 -6.91 -9.19 6.76
C LEU A 56 -5.67 -8.55 7.41
N LEU A 57 -5.41 -8.84 8.68
CA LEU A 57 -4.20 -8.42 9.38
C LEU A 57 -2.94 -9.12 8.85
N CYS A 58 -3.03 -10.37 8.39
CA CYS A 58 -1.91 -11.03 7.70
C CYS A 58 -1.66 -10.49 6.29
N ALA A 59 -2.67 -9.89 5.66
CA ALA A 59 -2.57 -9.28 4.34
C ALA A 59 -2.06 -7.83 4.40
N LEU A 60 -2.05 -7.21 5.57
CA LEU A 60 -1.45 -5.91 5.84
C LEU A 60 0.07 -6.05 6.05
#